data_AF-A0A1I3JCE6-F1
#
_entry.id   AF-A0A1I3JCE6-F1
#
_cell.length_a   1.000
_cell.length_b   1.000
_cell.length_c   1.000
_cell.angle_alpha   90.00
_cell.angle_beta   90.00
_cell.angle_gamma   90.00
#
_symmetry.space_group_name_H-M   'P 1'
#
loop_
_entity.id
_entity.type
_entity.pdbx_description
1 polymer ?
#
loop_
_entity_poly.entity_id
_entity_poly.type
_entity_poly.pdbx_seq_one_letter_code
_entity_poly.pdbx_strand_id
1 'polypeptide(L)'
;MQDQCWVNLAIINRRPSQEPVALPLLSRLMPASSHTGKRVAANTLIRAVQSLLRGFRVRVLMDSWYMRQYVISKMLNRGFDVMGQVRRYTRLYDVPAPRLENQRGRSRKYGEKFTPEQVEHLHRWMATLHIYGKEQRVRLRSILAKARFLNGRLVRAVWCEFENDHKPGQWKTARQWRYCTSILHGASINPKLLVRFVKDWWIF
;
A
#
# COMPACT_ATOMS: atom_id res chain seq x y z
N MET A 1 16.04 11.47 -27.35
CA MET A 1 15.82 12.19 -26.08
C MET A 1 15.73 11.16 -24.97
N GLN A 2 16.65 11.19 -23.99
CA GLN A 2 16.54 10.34 -22.81
C GLN A 2 15.68 11.08 -21.79
N ASP A 3 14.49 10.56 -21.53
CA ASP A 3 13.62 11.14 -20.51
C ASP A 3 14.34 11.17 -19.16
N GLN A 4 14.02 12.16 -18.32
CA GLN A 4 14.50 12.22 -16.95
C GLN A 4 13.32 12.01 -16.01
N CYS A 5 13.57 11.48 -14.81
CA CYS A 5 12.52 11.22 -13.84
C CYS A 5 12.94 11.75 -12.46
N TRP A 6 12.06 12.54 -11.87
CA TRP A 6 12.20 13.01 -10.49
C TRP A 6 11.70 11.95 -9.50
N VAL A 7 12.48 11.74 -8.44
CA VAL A 7 12.05 10.98 -7.27
C VAL A 7 11.88 11.98 -6.12
N ASN A 8 10.66 12.09 -5.60
CA ASN A 8 10.32 13.03 -4.54
C ASN A 8 10.03 12.30 -3.24
N LEU A 9 10.54 12.83 -2.13
CA LEU A 9 10.18 12.47 -0.77
C LEU A 9 9.45 13.66 -0.15
N ALA A 10 8.25 13.44 0.36
CA ALA A 10 7.43 14.46 1.00
C ALA A 10 6.94 13.99 2.37
N ILE A 11 6.68 14.94 3.28
CA ILE A 11 5.94 14.71 4.52
C ILE A 11 4.49 15.13 4.30
N ILE A 12 3.56 14.26 4.72
CA ILE A 12 2.14 14.59 4.76
C ILE A 12 1.83 15.17 6.14
N ASN A 13 1.37 16.42 6.18
CA ASN A 13 0.93 17.08 7.40
C ASN A 13 -0.55 17.45 7.31
N ARG A 14 -1.26 17.42 8.44
CA ARG A 14 -2.65 17.92 8.53
C ARG A 14 -2.62 19.32 9.12
N ARG A 15 -3.12 20.30 8.37
CA ARG A 15 -3.32 21.65 8.90
C ARG A 15 -4.56 21.67 9.80
N PRO A 16 -4.60 22.49 10.87
CA PRO A 16 -5.74 22.56 11.80
C PRO A 16 -7.08 22.88 11.13
N SER A 17 -7.07 23.53 9.96
CA SER A 17 -8.26 24.00 9.26
C SER A 17 -8.53 23.35 7.90
N GLN A 18 -7.74 22.36 7.43
CA GLN A 18 -7.80 21.92 6.03
C GLN A 18 -7.44 20.45 5.74
N GLU A 19 -7.64 20.07 4.47
CA GLU A 19 -7.13 18.88 3.82
C GLU A 19 -5.63 18.64 4.11
N PRO A 20 -5.20 17.36 4.18
CA PRO A 20 -3.79 17.04 4.33
C PRO A 20 -2.97 17.61 3.16
N VAL A 21 -1.76 18.10 3.45
CA VAL A 21 -0.83 18.69 2.47
C VAL A 21 0.45 17.88 2.45
N ALA A 22 0.98 17.60 1.26
CA ALA A 22 2.32 17.03 1.10
C ALA A 22 3.32 18.17 0.93
N LEU A 23 4.24 18.28 1.88
CA LEU A 23 5.35 19.20 1.84
C LEU A 23 6.56 18.45 1.28
N PRO A 24 7.08 18.82 0.10
CA PRO A 24 8.26 18.18 -0.46
C PRO A 24 9.45 18.43 0.48
N LEU A 25 10.15 17.37 0.85
CA LEU A 25 11.37 17.45 1.64
C LEU A 25 12.61 17.40 0.77
N LEU A 26 12.68 16.41 -0.11
CA LEU A 26 13.85 16.15 -0.94
C LEU A 26 13.42 15.63 -2.31
N SER A 27 14.11 16.09 -3.34
CA SER A 27 13.90 15.70 -4.73
C SER A 27 15.23 15.26 -5.34
N ARG A 28 15.21 14.19 -6.13
CA ARG A 28 16.39 13.72 -6.86
C ARG A 28 16.04 13.45 -8.32
N LEU A 29 16.70 14.16 -9.22
CA LEU A 29 16.64 13.92 -10.66
C LEU A 29 17.48 12.68 -11.01
N MET A 30 16.91 11.78 -11.81
CA MET A 30 17.57 10.57 -12.28
C MET A 30 17.40 10.43 -13.80
N PRO A 31 18.43 9.95 -14.53
CA PRO A 31 18.27 9.55 -15.94
C PRO A 31 17.24 8.42 -16.06
N ALA A 32 16.34 8.45 -17.05
CA ALA A 32 15.30 7.43 -17.18
C ALA A 32 15.82 6.04 -17.61
N SER A 33 17.09 5.93 -18.01
CA SER A 33 17.68 4.71 -18.55
C SER A 33 17.76 3.54 -17.55
N SER A 34 17.56 3.76 -16.24
CA SER A 34 17.59 2.68 -15.25
C SER A 34 16.51 2.75 -14.18
N HIS A 35 15.61 1.77 -14.19
CA HIS A 35 14.64 1.53 -13.13
C HIS A 35 15.29 1.18 -11.77
N THR A 36 16.50 0.63 -11.79
CA THR A 36 17.29 0.36 -10.58
C THR A 36 17.69 1.68 -9.91
N GLY A 37 18.03 2.70 -10.71
CA GLY A 37 18.36 4.04 -10.23
C GLY A 37 17.24 4.68 -9.40
N LYS A 38 15.97 4.54 -9.81
CA LYS A 38 14.81 5.08 -9.06
C LYS A 38 14.67 4.46 -7.66
N ARG A 39 14.87 3.14 -7.55
CA ARG A 39 14.80 2.41 -6.27
C ARG A 39 15.96 2.74 -5.34
N VAL A 40 17.15 2.95 -5.90
CA VAL A 40 18.33 3.40 -5.16
C VAL A 40 18.10 4.83 -4.68
N ALA A 41 17.65 5.73 -5.54
CA ALA A 41 17.33 7.12 -5.21
C ALA A 41 16.33 7.23 -4.06
N ALA A 42 15.19 6.53 -4.13
CA ALA A 42 14.19 6.54 -3.04
C ALA A 42 14.78 6.06 -1.70
N ASN A 43 15.63 5.04 -1.72
CA ASN A 43 16.33 4.58 -0.51
C ASN A 43 17.34 5.60 0.00
N THR A 44 18.07 6.28 -0.89
CA THR A 44 19.03 7.32 -0.52
C THR A 44 18.34 8.51 0.13
N LEU A 45 17.21 8.97 -0.43
CA LEU A 45 16.41 10.06 0.14
C LEU A 45 15.95 9.72 1.56
N ILE A 46 15.42 8.51 1.76
CA ILE A 46 14.95 8.10 3.08
C ILE A 46 16.10 7.94 4.08
N ARG A 47 17.27 7.45 3.63
CA ARG A 47 18.47 7.39 4.49
C ARG A 47 18.92 8.78 4.94
N ALA A 48 18.78 9.80 4.10
CA ALA A 48 19.18 11.16 4.44
C ALA A 48 18.34 11.75 5.58
N VAL A 49 17.04 11.42 5.64
CA VAL A 49 16.13 11.97 6.66
C VAL A 49 15.88 11.05 7.85
N GLN A 50 16.32 9.79 7.81
CA GLN A 50 15.96 8.79 8.82
C GLN A 50 16.38 9.19 10.25
N SER A 51 17.49 9.93 10.42
CA SER A 51 17.97 10.38 11.73
C SER A 51 17.02 11.40 12.35
N LEU A 52 16.45 12.30 11.54
CA LEU A 52 15.49 13.32 11.95
C LEU A 52 14.15 12.73 12.37
N LEU A 53 13.85 11.52 11.88
CA LEU A 53 12.60 10.82 12.15
C LEU A 53 12.69 9.82 13.30
N ARG A 54 13.82 9.75 14.00
CA ARG A 54 13.99 8.87 15.17
C ARG A 54 13.00 9.26 16.28
N GLY A 55 12.42 8.27 16.95
CA GLY A 55 11.44 8.47 18.01
C GLY A 55 10.00 8.66 17.51
N PHE A 56 9.79 8.92 16.22
CA PHE A 56 8.45 9.03 15.63
C PHE A 56 7.98 7.71 15.03
N ARG A 57 6.68 7.44 15.13
CA ARG A 57 6.04 6.35 14.37
C ARG A 57 5.80 6.81 12.94
N VAL A 58 6.77 6.56 12.06
CA VAL A 58 6.72 6.97 10.66
C VAL A 58 6.00 5.93 9.81
N ARG A 59 5.14 6.42 8.91
CA ARG A 59 4.51 5.61 7.88
C ARG A 59 4.84 6.14 6.50
N VAL A 60 5.44 5.29 5.68
CA VAL A 60 5.83 5.61 4.31
C VAL A 60 4.69 5.22 3.36
N LEU A 61 4.17 6.22 2.66
CA LEU A 61 3.25 6.01 1.55
C LEU A 61 4.05 5.88 0.24
N MET A 62 3.81 4.83 -0.52
CA MET A 62 4.55 4.55 -1.76
C MET A 62 3.61 4.25 -2.93
N ASP A 63 4.02 4.70 -4.11
CA ASP A 63 3.45 4.21 -5.37
C ASP A 63 3.75 2.70 -5.56
N SER A 64 2.84 2.05 -6.28
CA SER A 64 2.92 0.70 -6.82
C SER A 64 4.24 0.34 -7.51
N TRP A 65 4.97 1.29 -8.10
CA TRP A 65 6.30 1.02 -8.65
C TRP A 65 7.32 0.68 -7.55
N TYR A 66 7.23 1.37 -6.41
CA TYR A 66 8.11 1.21 -5.25
C TYR A 66 7.62 0.12 -4.29
N MET A 67 6.39 -0.37 -4.43
CA MET A 67 5.83 -1.49 -3.67
C MET A 67 6.44 -2.86 -4.07
N ARG A 68 7.77 -2.96 -3.98
CA ARG A 68 8.58 -4.17 -4.22
C ARG A 68 9.29 -4.59 -2.95
N GLN A 69 9.54 -5.90 -2.81
CA GLN A 69 10.18 -6.51 -1.64
C GLN A 69 11.39 -5.73 -1.15
N TYR A 70 12.33 -5.43 -2.03
CA TYR A 70 13.57 -4.76 -1.66
C TYR A 70 13.36 -3.40 -0.98
N VAL A 71 12.51 -2.54 -1.55
CA VAL A 71 12.28 -1.19 -1.00
C VAL A 71 11.52 -1.31 0.31
N ILE A 72 10.47 -2.13 0.32
CA ILE A 72 9.64 -2.39 1.49
C ILE A 72 10.49 -2.94 2.65
N SER A 73 11.28 -3.99 2.42
CA SER A 73 12.16 -4.57 3.45
C SER A 73 13.13 -3.54 4.01
N LYS A 74 13.67 -2.64 3.18
CA LYS A 74 14.56 -1.57 3.66
C LYS A 74 13.82 -0.55 4.53
N MET A 75 12.55 -0.24 4.25
CA MET A 75 11.74 0.64 5.13
C MET A 75 11.41 -0.03 6.45
N LEU A 76 10.99 -1.29 6.39
CA LEU A 76 10.65 -2.07 7.58
C LEU A 76 11.85 -2.27 8.51
N ASN A 77 13.04 -2.54 7.95
CA ASN A 77 14.27 -2.67 8.72
C ASN A 77 14.69 -1.35 9.40
N ARG A 78 14.17 -0.21 8.97
CA ARG A 78 14.37 1.10 9.62
C ARG A 78 13.30 1.40 10.67
N GLY A 79 12.39 0.46 10.93
CA GLY A 79 11.27 0.65 11.86
C GLY A 79 10.07 1.40 11.27
N PHE A 80 10.05 1.65 9.96
CA PHE A 80 8.94 2.36 9.33
C PHE A 80 7.82 1.40 8.93
N ASP A 81 6.58 1.86 9.08
CA ASP A 81 5.40 1.18 8.51
C ASP A 81 5.26 1.56 7.03
N VAL A 82 4.72 0.66 6.21
CA VAL A 82 4.57 0.90 4.77
C VAL A 82 3.11 0.78 4.34
N MET A 83 2.65 1.74 3.54
CA MET A 83 1.40 1.68 2.79
C MET A 83 1.64 1.92 1.31
N GLY A 84 0.86 1.29 0.46
CA GLY A 84 0.84 1.64 -0.94
C GLY A 84 -0.13 0.78 -1.74
N GLN A 85 -0.42 1.23 -2.95
CA GLN A 85 -1.13 0.42 -3.93
C GLN A 85 -0.18 -0.67 -4.44
N VAL A 86 -0.63 -1.91 -4.48
CA VAL A 86 0.17 -3.02 -5.06
C VAL A 86 -0.37 -3.41 -6.44
N ARG A 87 0.48 -4.03 -7.25
CA ARG A 87 0.14 -4.43 -8.63
C ARG A 87 -0.96 -5.47 -8.63
N ARG A 88 -1.91 -5.37 -9.57
CA ARG A 88 -3.14 -6.19 -9.68
C ARG A 88 -2.98 -7.73 -9.64
N TYR A 89 -1.82 -8.27 -10.00
CA TYR A 89 -1.57 -9.71 -9.99
C TYR A 89 -0.69 -10.19 -8.84
N THR A 90 -0.57 -9.37 -7.79
CA THR A 90 0.09 -9.78 -6.55
C THR A 90 -0.64 -10.96 -5.92
N ARG A 91 0.09 -12.04 -5.66
CA ARG A 91 -0.46 -13.24 -5.05
C ARG A 91 -0.54 -13.09 -3.54
N LEU A 92 -1.76 -13.12 -3.02
CA LEU A 92 -2.09 -13.13 -1.60
C LEU A 92 -2.55 -14.55 -1.22
N TYR A 93 -2.16 -14.98 -0.03
CA TYR A 93 -2.47 -16.28 0.51
C TYR A 93 -3.02 -16.14 1.92
N ASP A 94 -3.81 -17.10 2.35
CA ASP A 94 -4.21 -17.19 3.74
C ASP A 94 -3.04 -17.58 4.66
N VAL A 95 -3.24 -17.41 5.95
CA VAL A 95 -2.33 -17.94 6.97
C VAL A 95 -2.45 -19.47 6.93
N PRO A 96 -1.34 -20.22 6.81
CA PRO A 96 -1.40 -21.67 6.81
C PRO A 96 -1.93 -22.17 8.15
N ALA A 97 -2.70 -23.26 8.11
CA ALA A 97 -3.14 -23.95 9.32
C ALA A 97 -1.94 -24.32 10.21
N PRO A 98 -2.13 -24.38 11.54
CA PRO A 98 -1.09 -24.83 12.46
C PRO A 98 -0.54 -26.20 12.06
N ARG A 99 0.73 -26.41 12.35
CA ARG A 99 1.38 -27.71 12.11
C ARG A 99 0.75 -28.76 13.03
N LEU A 100 0.46 -29.93 12.50
CA LEU A 100 0.08 -31.09 13.30
C LEU A 100 1.32 -31.76 13.90
N GLU A 101 1.20 -32.29 15.11
CA GLU A 101 2.31 -32.82 15.91
C GLU A 101 3.15 -33.87 15.17
N ASN A 102 2.50 -34.73 14.38
CA ASN A 102 3.16 -35.82 13.63
C ASN A 102 3.37 -35.51 12.13
N GLN A 103 3.23 -34.25 11.71
CA GLN A 103 3.41 -33.91 10.30
C GLN A 103 4.89 -34.06 9.90
N ARG A 104 5.19 -34.83 8.85
CA ARG A 104 6.56 -34.92 8.29
C ARG A 104 6.86 -33.74 7.35
N GLY A 105 8.12 -33.32 7.30
CA GLY A 105 8.61 -32.27 6.37
C GLY A 105 8.44 -30.82 6.87
N ARG A 106 8.83 -29.85 6.05
CA ARG A 106 8.81 -28.41 6.39
C ARG A 106 7.38 -27.88 6.51
N SER A 107 7.11 -27.08 7.54
CA SER A 107 5.80 -26.42 7.72
C SER A 107 5.42 -25.58 6.50
N ARG A 108 4.12 -25.60 6.15
CA ARG A 108 3.61 -24.80 5.03
C ARG A 108 3.83 -23.33 5.30
N LYS A 109 4.36 -22.63 4.29
CA LYS A 109 4.61 -21.19 4.36
C LYS A 109 3.35 -20.36 4.09
N TYR A 110 2.49 -20.85 3.20
CA TYR A 110 1.29 -20.20 2.70
C TYR A 110 0.09 -21.13 2.89
N GLY A 111 -1.07 -20.57 3.23
CA GLY A 111 -2.35 -21.27 3.16
C GLY A 111 -2.91 -21.24 1.73
N GLU A 112 -4.24 -21.25 1.61
CA GLU A 112 -4.91 -21.18 0.32
C GLU A 112 -4.69 -19.83 -0.37
N LYS A 113 -4.70 -19.83 -1.70
CA LYS A 113 -4.53 -18.60 -2.48
C LYS A 113 -5.87 -17.86 -2.52
N PHE A 114 -5.88 -16.57 -2.17
CA PHE A 114 -7.07 -15.74 -2.34
C PHE A 114 -7.43 -15.59 -3.82
N THR A 115 -8.64 -16.04 -4.16
CA THR A 115 -9.24 -15.84 -5.49
C THR A 115 -10.16 -14.62 -5.49
N PRO A 116 -10.47 -14.02 -6.65
CA PRO A 116 -11.46 -12.95 -6.75
C PRO A 116 -12.81 -13.34 -6.12
N GLU A 117 -13.24 -14.58 -6.30
CA GLU A 117 -14.50 -15.10 -5.77
C GLU A 117 -14.46 -15.13 -4.23
N GLN A 118 -13.38 -15.63 -3.63
CA GLN A 118 -13.22 -15.58 -2.16
C GLN A 118 -13.21 -14.15 -1.62
N VAL A 119 -12.62 -13.21 -2.36
CA VAL A 119 -12.60 -11.79 -1.98
C VAL A 119 -14.01 -11.19 -2.01
N GLU A 120 -14.86 -11.59 -2.94
CA GLU A 120 -16.23 -11.08 -3.04
C GLU A 120 -17.09 -11.44 -1.82
N HIS A 121 -16.86 -12.62 -1.24
CA HIS A 121 -17.53 -13.11 -0.03
C HIS A 121 -17.02 -12.47 1.26
N LEU A 122 -15.92 -11.71 1.23
CA LEU A 122 -15.45 -10.98 2.40
C LEU A 122 -16.46 -9.93 2.84
N HIS A 123 -16.52 -9.71 4.16
CA HIS A 123 -17.37 -8.67 4.74
C HIS A 123 -17.13 -7.31 4.05
N ARG A 124 -18.22 -6.80 3.46
CA ARG A 124 -18.26 -5.56 2.71
C ARG A 124 -18.90 -4.48 3.56
N TRP A 125 -18.24 -3.34 3.65
CA TRP A 125 -18.81 -2.16 4.28
C TRP A 125 -18.62 -0.93 3.39
N MET A 126 -19.45 0.09 3.64
CA MET A 126 -19.50 1.30 2.84
C MET A 126 -18.92 2.49 3.62
N ALA A 127 -18.25 3.37 2.89
CA ALA A 127 -17.74 4.63 3.43
C ALA A 127 -17.97 5.74 2.41
N THR A 128 -18.16 6.96 2.89
CA THR A 128 -17.99 8.17 2.09
C THR A 128 -16.63 8.75 2.44
N LEU A 129 -15.81 9.02 1.43
CA LEU A 129 -14.48 9.58 1.58
C LEU A 129 -14.35 10.79 0.66
N HIS A 130 -13.77 11.88 1.17
CA HIS A 130 -13.31 12.98 0.33
C HIS A 130 -12.07 12.52 -0.45
N ILE A 131 -12.21 12.27 -1.75
CA ILE A 131 -11.15 11.78 -2.63
C ILE A 131 -11.10 12.63 -3.89
N TYR A 132 -9.92 13.15 -4.24
CA TYR A 132 -9.72 14.02 -5.41
C TYR A 132 -10.66 15.24 -5.41
N GLY A 133 -10.82 15.92 -4.26
CA GLY A 133 -11.64 17.13 -4.14
C GLY A 133 -13.16 16.91 -4.21
N LYS A 134 -13.62 15.66 -4.10
CA LYS A 134 -15.06 15.33 -4.10
C LYS A 134 -15.41 14.25 -3.07
N GLU A 135 -16.65 14.28 -2.60
CA GLU A 135 -17.21 13.19 -1.81
C GLU A 135 -17.44 11.97 -2.71
N GLN A 136 -16.81 10.86 -2.35
CA GLN A 136 -16.86 9.62 -3.11
C GLN A 136 -17.31 8.48 -2.21
N ARG A 137 -18.41 7.83 -2.59
CA ARG A 137 -18.84 6.59 -1.94
C ARG A 137 -17.97 5.43 -2.41
N VAL A 138 -17.47 4.67 -1.43
CA VAL A 138 -16.59 3.53 -1.63
C VAL A 138 -17.11 2.29 -0.91
N ARG A 139 -16.92 1.13 -1.55
CA ARG A 139 -17.10 -0.18 -0.92
C ARG A 139 -15.74 -0.75 -0.60
N LEU A 140 -15.59 -1.16 0.65
CA LEU A 140 -14.32 -1.63 1.19
C LEU A 140 -14.47 -3.06 1.68
N ARG A 141 -13.46 -3.86 1.38
CA ARG A 141 -13.26 -5.22 1.91
C ARG A 141 -11.83 -5.31 2.42
N SER A 142 -11.61 -5.98 3.54
CA SER A 142 -10.26 -6.10 4.09
C SER A 142 -10.02 -7.45 4.74
N ILE A 143 -8.80 -7.96 4.63
CA ILE A 143 -8.37 -9.19 5.31
C ILE A 143 -6.88 -9.11 5.67
N LEU A 144 -6.46 -9.95 6.62
CA LEU A 144 -5.05 -10.24 6.85
C LEU A 144 -4.64 -11.39 5.92
N ALA A 145 -3.58 -11.19 5.13
CA ALA A 145 -3.10 -12.17 4.17
C ALA A 145 -1.58 -12.22 4.14
N LYS A 146 -1.01 -13.37 3.79
CA LYS A 146 0.42 -13.53 3.48
C LYS A 146 0.70 -13.09 2.05
N ALA A 147 1.59 -12.11 1.90
CA ALA A 147 1.99 -11.59 0.60
C ALA A 147 3.18 -12.36 0.02
N ARG A 148 3.03 -12.99 -1.16
CA ARG A 148 4.10 -13.78 -1.79
C ARG A 148 5.32 -12.93 -2.18
N PHE A 149 5.08 -11.74 -2.72
CA PHE A 149 6.15 -10.81 -3.10
C PHE A 149 6.91 -10.25 -1.89
N LEU A 150 6.43 -10.51 -0.67
CA LEU A 150 7.10 -10.17 0.59
C LEU A 150 7.52 -11.42 1.35
N ASN A 151 7.77 -12.51 0.61
CA ASN A 151 8.25 -13.75 1.17
C ASN A 151 7.34 -14.32 2.29
N GLY A 152 6.02 -14.14 2.18
CA GLY A 152 5.03 -14.64 3.15
C GLY A 152 4.81 -13.75 4.37
N ARG A 153 5.27 -12.50 4.34
CA ARG A 153 4.95 -11.52 5.38
C ARG A 153 3.44 -11.27 5.44
N LEU A 154 2.92 -11.17 6.66
CA LEU A 154 1.53 -10.83 6.91
C LEU A 154 1.29 -9.35 6.57
N VAL A 155 0.23 -9.08 5.81
CA VAL A 155 -0.17 -7.74 5.39
C VAL A 155 -1.67 -7.60 5.54
N ARG A 156 -2.14 -6.37 5.77
CA ARG A 156 -3.57 -6.05 5.64
C ARG A 156 -3.82 -5.63 4.20
N ALA A 157 -4.52 -6.49 3.47
CA ALA A 157 -4.98 -6.21 2.11
C ALA A 157 -6.36 -5.57 2.18
N VAL A 158 -6.55 -4.49 1.42
CA VAL A 158 -7.81 -3.77 1.34
C VAL A 158 -8.17 -3.60 -0.13
N TRP A 159 -9.38 -4.02 -0.46
CA TRP A 159 -9.98 -3.85 -1.78
C TRP A 159 -10.99 -2.73 -1.74
N CYS A 160 -10.96 -1.87 -2.76
CA CYS A 160 -11.82 -0.71 -2.87
C CYS A 160 -12.55 -0.70 -4.22
N GLU A 161 -13.86 -0.53 -4.18
CA GLU A 161 -14.72 -0.22 -5.34
C GLU A 161 -15.26 1.20 -5.18
N PHE A 162 -15.35 1.92 -6.28
CA PHE A 162 -15.87 3.27 -6.33
C PHE A 162 -17.24 3.27 -6.97
N GLU A 163 -18.15 4.07 -6.44
CA GLU A 163 -19.40 4.38 -7.13
C GLU A 163 -19.10 5.13 -8.44
N ASN A 164 -19.87 4.87 -9.48
CA ASN A 164 -19.74 5.55 -10.75
C ASN A 164 -20.29 6.97 -10.62
N ASP A 165 -19.49 7.95 -11.03
CA ASP A 165 -19.83 9.36 -10.97
C ASP A 165 -21.02 9.72 -11.87
N HIS A 166 -21.16 9.03 -13.01
CA HIS A 166 -22.20 9.32 -14.00
C HIS A 166 -23.48 8.50 -13.80
N LYS A 167 -23.43 7.44 -12.99
CA LYS A 167 -24.56 6.51 -12.76
C LYS A 167 -24.60 6.11 -11.29
N PRO A 168 -25.27 6.91 -10.43
CA PRO A 168 -25.48 6.59 -9.02
C PRO A 168 -26.08 5.19 -8.86
N GLY A 169 -25.61 4.42 -7.89
CA GLY A 169 -26.00 3.02 -7.68
C GLY A 169 -25.20 2.01 -8.51
N GLN A 170 -24.53 2.42 -9.59
CA GLN A 170 -23.64 1.57 -10.37
C GLN A 170 -22.21 1.65 -9.81
N TRP A 171 -21.59 0.49 -9.59
CA TRP A 171 -20.23 0.41 -9.04
C TRP A 171 -19.23 0.09 -10.14
N LYS A 172 -18.07 0.75 -10.13
CA LYS A 172 -16.98 0.43 -11.06
C LYS A 172 -16.57 -1.03 -10.84
N THR A 173 -16.54 -1.80 -11.93
CA THR A 173 -16.49 -3.28 -11.90
C THR A 173 -15.27 -3.80 -11.13
N ALA A 174 -15.41 -4.98 -10.52
CA ALA A 174 -14.34 -5.78 -9.90
C ALA A 174 -13.05 -5.86 -10.74
N ARG A 175 -13.12 -5.79 -12.08
CA ARG A 175 -11.90 -5.74 -12.91
C ARG A 175 -11.00 -4.51 -12.67
N GLN A 176 -11.45 -3.52 -11.89
CA GLN A 176 -10.69 -2.33 -11.48
C GLN A 176 -10.31 -2.32 -10.00
N TRP A 177 -10.33 -3.47 -9.29
CA TRP A 177 -9.85 -3.55 -7.91
C TRP A 177 -8.47 -2.91 -7.76
N ARG A 178 -8.43 -1.76 -7.10
CA ARG A 178 -7.19 -1.15 -6.63
C ARG A 178 -7.01 -1.67 -5.22
N TYR A 179 -6.14 -2.67 -5.03
CA TYR A 179 -5.87 -3.14 -3.69
C TYR A 179 -4.67 -2.42 -3.09
N CYS A 180 -4.88 -1.96 -1.88
CA CYS A 180 -3.88 -1.27 -1.08
C CYS A 180 -3.40 -2.26 -0.04
N THR A 181 -2.09 -2.45 0.06
CA THR A 181 -1.52 -3.22 1.16
C THR A 181 -0.96 -2.24 2.17
N SER A 182 -1.37 -2.42 3.42
CA SER A 182 -0.60 -1.92 4.54
C SER A 182 0.20 -3.04 5.16
N ILE A 183 1.46 -2.74 5.41
CA ILE A 183 2.40 -3.62 6.06
C ILE A 183 2.75 -2.92 7.35
N LEU A 184 2.14 -3.38 8.43
CA LEU A 184 2.26 -2.78 9.74
C LEU A 184 3.08 -3.67 10.65
N HIS A 185 3.93 -3.06 11.46
CA HIS A 185 4.29 -3.67 12.72
C HIS A 185 3.10 -3.49 13.69
N GLY A 186 2.30 -4.55 13.84
CA GLY A 186 1.44 -4.76 15.00
C GLY A 186 0.20 -3.87 15.20
N ALA A 187 -0.09 -2.88 14.35
CA ALA A 187 -1.32 -2.08 14.48
C ALA A 187 -2.42 -2.55 13.50
N SER A 188 -3.68 -2.37 13.87
CA SER A 188 -4.80 -2.39 12.93
C SER A 188 -4.91 -1.00 12.28
N ILE A 189 -4.67 -0.89 10.97
CA ILE A 189 -5.03 0.33 10.23
C ILE A 189 -6.53 0.30 9.95
N ASN A 190 -7.21 1.40 10.29
CA ASN A 190 -8.54 1.68 9.79
C ASN A 190 -8.51 1.72 8.25
N PRO A 191 -9.22 0.83 7.53
CA PRO A 191 -9.13 0.78 6.09
C PRO A 191 -9.67 2.06 5.40
N LYS A 192 -10.50 2.88 6.07
CA LYS A 192 -10.89 4.22 5.58
C LYS A 192 -9.67 5.12 5.37
N LEU A 193 -8.77 5.15 6.36
CA LEU A 193 -7.54 5.94 6.29
C LEU A 193 -6.63 5.43 5.18
N LEU A 194 -6.51 4.10 5.03
CA LEU A 194 -5.68 3.51 3.97
C LEU A 194 -6.13 3.96 2.58
N VAL A 195 -7.43 3.89 2.30
CA VAL A 195 -7.97 4.22 0.97
C VAL A 195 -7.85 5.71 0.68
N ARG A 196 -8.15 6.56 1.67
CA ARG A 196 -7.98 8.01 1.56
C ARG A 196 -6.52 8.36 1.23
N PHE A 197 -5.55 7.86 2.01
CA PHE A 197 -4.14 8.16 1.77
C PHE A 197 -3.59 7.59 0.46
N VAL A 198 -3.98 6.39 0.04
CA VAL A 198 -3.46 5.85 -1.23
C VAL A 198 -4.03 6.57 -2.44
N LYS A 199 -5.22 7.18 -2.33
CA LYS A 199 -5.90 7.80 -3.45
C LYS A 199 -5.64 9.29 -3.58
N ASP A 200 -5.76 10.05 -2.49
CA ASP A 200 -5.57 11.51 -2.52
C ASP A 200 -4.18 11.91 -3.02
N TRP A 201 -3.19 11.04 -2.87
CA TRP A 201 -1.78 11.32 -3.13
C TRP A 201 -1.24 10.66 -4.41
N TRP A 202 -2.12 10.21 -5.31
CA TRP A 202 -1.75 9.48 -6.54
C TRP A 202 -1.69 10.37 -7.79
N ILE A 203 -1.33 11.64 -7.63
CA ILE A 203 -1.03 12.59 -8.72
C ILE A 203 0.35 13.19 -8.44
N PHE A 204 1.41 12.46 -8.79
CA PHE A 204 2.74 12.91 -9.21
C PHE A 204 3.48 11.74 -9.87
#